data_AF-A0A7R9DLE0-F1
#
_entry.id   AF-A0A7R9DLE0-F1
#
_cell.length_a   1.000
_cell.length_b   1.000
_cell.length_c   1.000
_cell.angle_alpha   90.00
_cell.angle_beta   90.00
_cell.angle_gamma   90.00
#
_symmetry.space_group_name_H-M   'P 1'
#
loop_
_entity.id
_entity.type
_entity.pdbx_description
1 polymer ?
#
loop_
_entity_poly.entity_id
_entity_poly.type
_entity_poly.pdbx_seq_one_letter_code
_entity_poly.pdbx_strand_id
1 'polypeptide(L)'
;MVQWGWAGGSGGKLTRVRLGGVDLTARGDVSETHAIDKVIIHPNYNKNYNDIALVRLSRPIRPTNNILPACLYTKDDVPQTDLIITGWGATDKLGLKKSNLLMKAKVKFMPLNRCNQTYARSGRTLRNGVNTDMLCAYDPKGIKDTCRSCHSDLFSSRFSYERGPSRHTVPDGPQLVLSEGRNPLLVPDAWVSTLNIALQGDSGGPLQTMVDSGSKEVYSVVGVTSLGPALCGGREPAVYTKVASFVPWIESIVWS
;
A
#
# COMPACT_ATOMS: atom_id res chain seq x y z
N MET A 1 5.70 -2.78 9.82
CA MET A 1 4.43 -2.67 9.04
C MET A 1 3.61 -1.50 9.58
N VAL A 2 2.71 -0.96 8.76
CA VAL A 2 1.92 0.25 9.06
C VAL A 2 0.48 -0.13 9.41
N GLN A 3 -0.09 0.47 10.45
CA GLN A 3 -1.49 0.31 10.85
C GLN A 3 -2.18 1.68 10.95
N TRP A 4 -3.46 1.75 10.58
CA TRP A 4 -4.21 3.00 10.47
C TRP A 4 -5.21 3.19 11.60
N GLY A 5 -5.35 4.44 12.08
CA GLY A 5 -6.24 4.84 13.15
C GLY A 5 -7.21 5.95 12.75
N TRP A 6 -8.47 5.77 13.12
CA TRP A 6 -9.60 6.65 12.72
C TRP A 6 -10.16 7.44 13.91
N ALA A 7 -10.51 8.71 13.68
CA ALA A 7 -11.28 9.50 14.65
C ALA A 7 -12.78 9.26 14.43
N GLY A 8 -13.49 8.81 15.47
CA GLY A 8 -14.94 8.51 15.39
C GLY A 8 -15.30 7.07 14.98
N GLY A 9 -14.32 6.17 14.90
CA GLY A 9 -14.54 4.76 14.50
C GLY A 9 -14.41 4.53 13.00
N SER A 10 -14.78 3.33 12.55
CA SER A 10 -14.72 2.91 11.13
C SER A 10 -15.58 3.84 10.26
N GLY A 11 -14.97 4.55 9.32
CA GLY A 11 -15.64 5.56 8.47
C GLY A 11 -15.40 7.02 8.86
N GLY A 12 -14.66 7.27 9.95
CA GLY A 12 -14.28 8.61 10.38
C GLY A 12 -13.11 9.22 9.60
N LYS A 13 -12.54 10.34 10.08
CA LYS A 13 -11.33 10.92 9.46
C LYS A 13 -10.10 10.09 9.83
N LEU A 14 -9.27 9.76 8.84
CA LEU A 14 -7.98 9.13 9.09
C LEU A 14 -7.06 10.15 9.80
N THR A 15 -6.62 9.85 11.01
CA THR A 15 -5.94 10.83 11.88
C THR A 15 -4.62 10.34 12.44
N ARG A 16 -4.41 9.02 12.53
CA ARG A 16 -3.21 8.45 13.12
C ARG A 16 -2.72 7.25 12.33
N VAL A 17 -1.42 7.01 12.46
CA VAL A 17 -0.75 5.82 11.96
C VAL A 17 0.06 5.18 13.10
N ARG A 18 0.12 3.86 13.15
CA ARG A 18 0.95 3.09 14.07
C ARG A 18 2.02 2.32 13.29
N LEU A 19 3.27 2.42 13.74
CA LEU A 19 4.45 1.87 13.10
C LEU A 19 5.19 0.93 14.06
N GLY A 20 6.01 0.02 13.54
CA GLY A 20 6.86 -0.87 14.35
C GLY A 20 6.17 -2.04 15.05
N GLY A 21 4.83 -2.06 15.11
CA GLY A 21 4.08 -3.13 15.73
C GLY A 21 4.11 -4.45 14.95
N VAL A 22 4.17 -5.56 15.68
CA VAL A 22 4.03 -6.95 15.19
C VAL A 22 2.77 -7.62 15.74
N ASP A 23 2.41 -7.31 16.99
CA ASP A 23 1.19 -7.80 17.65
C ASP A 23 0.20 -6.62 17.82
N LEU A 24 -1.06 -6.83 17.41
CA LEU A 24 -2.15 -5.86 17.58
C LEU A 24 -2.58 -5.67 19.04
N THR A 25 -2.31 -6.65 19.89
CA THR A 25 -2.71 -6.67 21.30
C THR A 25 -1.60 -6.27 22.27
N ALA A 26 -0.33 -6.25 21.81
CA ALA A 26 0.79 -5.84 22.63
C ALA A 26 0.61 -4.40 23.12
N ARG A 27 0.67 -4.21 24.44
CA ARG A 27 0.67 -2.91 25.11
C ARG A 27 2.12 -2.52 25.42
N GLY A 28 2.56 -1.33 25.00
CA GLY A 28 3.91 -0.80 25.30
C GLY A 28 4.81 -0.54 24.08
N ASP A 29 6.02 -0.03 24.35
CA ASP A 29 7.00 0.68 23.51
C ASP A 29 7.45 0.06 22.17
N VAL A 30 6.91 -1.09 21.73
CA VAL A 30 7.32 -1.71 20.46
C VAL A 30 6.74 -0.99 19.24
N SER A 31 5.61 -0.29 19.42
CA SER A 31 4.92 0.42 18.33
C SER A 31 4.75 1.91 18.61
N GLU A 32 5.10 2.75 17.64
CA GLU A 32 4.95 4.20 17.73
C GLU A 32 3.68 4.67 17.02
N THR A 33 2.97 5.63 17.61
CA THR A 33 1.78 6.25 16.99
C THR A 33 2.07 7.68 16.59
N HIS A 34 1.82 8.00 15.32
CA HIS A 34 2.08 9.31 14.72
C HIS A 34 0.79 9.93 14.20
N ALA A 35 0.62 11.24 14.36
CA ALA A 35 -0.53 11.96 13.82
C ALA A 35 -0.31 12.30 12.34
N ILE A 36 -1.40 12.22 11.57
CA ILE A 36 -1.42 12.51 10.14
C ILE A 36 -1.71 13.99 9.94
N ASP A 37 -0.86 14.65 9.16
CA ASP A 37 -1.02 16.05 8.75
C ASP A 37 -1.90 16.13 7.51
N LYS A 38 -1.55 15.35 6.47
CA LYS A 38 -2.20 15.42 5.16
C LYS A 38 -2.32 14.05 4.51
N VAL A 39 -3.47 13.81 3.87
CA VAL A 39 -3.68 12.70 2.95
C VAL A 39 -3.85 13.28 1.56
N ILE A 40 -3.04 12.83 0.60
CA ILE A 40 -3.06 13.27 -0.79
C ILE A 40 -3.49 12.09 -1.65
N ILE A 41 -4.73 12.15 -2.11
CA ILE A 41 -5.32 11.14 -2.99
C ILE A 41 -4.86 11.44 -4.42
N HIS A 42 -4.60 10.39 -5.21
CA HIS A 42 -4.31 10.57 -6.62
C HIS A 42 -5.42 11.36 -7.33
N PRO A 43 -5.12 12.41 -8.12
CA PRO A 43 -6.15 13.29 -8.70
C PRO A 43 -7.11 12.57 -9.65
N ASN A 44 -6.65 11.50 -10.30
CA ASN A 44 -7.46 10.66 -11.20
C ASN A 44 -8.09 9.44 -10.51
N TYR A 45 -8.07 9.39 -9.18
CA TYR A 45 -8.69 8.32 -8.40
C TYR A 45 -10.17 8.15 -8.75
N ASN A 46 -10.59 6.90 -8.92
CA ASN A 46 -11.99 6.52 -8.87
C ASN A 46 -12.12 5.13 -8.23
N LYS A 47 -13.36 4.70 -7.95
CA LYS A 47 -13.62 3.43 -7.27
C LYS A 47 -12.90 2.22 -7.87
N ASN A 48 -12.59 2.24 -9.16
CA ASN A 48 -11.98 1.12 -9.86
C ASN A 48 -10.50 1.32 -10.21
N TYR A 49 -9.99 2.56 -10.30
CA TYR A 49 -8.67 2.86 -10.89
C TYR A 49 -7.93 3.96 -10.12
N ASN A 50 -6.61 3.99 -10.28
CA ASN A 50 -5.71 4.95 -9.63
C ASN A 50 -5.89 4.97 -8.10
N ASP A 51 -6.14 3.79 -7.53
CA ASP A 51 -6.26 3.57 -6.11
C ASP A 51 -4.87 3.68 -5.49
N ILE A 52 -4.45 4.91 -5.16
CA ILE A 52 -3.20 5.21 -4.45
C ILE A 52 -3.33 6.56 -3.74
N ALA A 53 -2.76 6.65 -2.54
CA ALA A 53 -2.64 7.90 -1.79
C ALA A 53 -1.27 8.02 -1.10
N LEU A 54 -0.85 9.26 -0.86
CA LEU A 54 0.31 9.58 -0.02
C LEU A 54 -0.17 10.14 1.32
N VAL A 55 0.53 9.78 2.40
CA VAL A 55 0.26 10.31 3.74
C VAL A 55 1.49 11.04 4.26
N ARG A 56 1.27 12.31 4.60
CA ARG A 56 2.23 13.14 5.31
C ARG A 56 1.95 13.08 6.81
N LEU A 57 2.98 12.79 7.58
CA LEU A 57 2.91 12.83 9.03
C LEU A 57 3.17 14.24 9.54
N SER A 58 2.57 14.56 10.68
CA SER A 58 2.76 15.83 11.38
C SER A 58 4.20 16.05 11.86
N ARG A 59 4.97 14.97 12.03
CA ARG A 59 6.37 14.99 12.45
C ARG A 59 7.16 13.91 11.73
N PRO A 60 8.46 14.13 11.46
CA PRO A 60 9.32 13.12 10.88
C PRO A 60 9.54 11.96 11.87
N ILE A 61 9.67 10.76 11.31
CA ILE A 61 9.94 9.54 12.08
C ILE A 61 11.45 9.35 12.20
N ARG A 62 11.93 8.98 13.40
CA ARG A 62 13.31 8.52 13.58
C ARG A 62 13.39 7.03 13.26
N PRO A 63 14.27 6.59 12.35
CA PRO A 63 14.45 5.17 12.07
C PRO A 63 14.87 4.40 13.33
N THR A 64 14.30 3.21 13.51
CA THR A 64 14.63 2.26 14.58
C THR A 64 14.79 0.87 14.00
N ASN A 65 15.22 -0.11 14.80
CA ASN A 65 15.30 -1.51 14.35
C ASN A 65 13.96 -2.07 13.85
N ASN A 66 12.83 -1.51 14.32
CA ASN A 66 11.49 -1.96 13.95
C ASN A 66 10.79 -1.00 12.97
N ILE A 67 11.37 0.16 12.71
CA ILE A 67 10.82 1.20 11.83
C ILE A 67 11.88 1.62 10.82
N LEU A 68 11.80 1.00 9.65
CA LEU A 68 12.64 1.29 8.50
C LEU A 68 11.77 1.55 7.26
N PRO A 69 12.17 2.48 6.38
CA PRO A 69 11.48 2.68 5.11
C PRO A 69 11.68 1.46 4.19
N ALA A 70 10.68 1.17 3.36
CA ALA A 70 10.81 0.24 2.26
C ALA A 70 11.21 1.01 0.98
N CYS A 71 11.88 0.33 0.05
CA CYS A 71 12.13 0.90 -1.27
C CYS A 71 10.85 0.90 -2.10
N LEU A 72 10.72 1.83 -3.05
CA LEU A 72 9.76 1.69 -4.14
C LEU A 72 10.39 0.87 -5.26
N TYR A 73 9.64 -0.06 -5.82
CA TYR A 73 10.07 -0.75 -7.03
C TYR A 73 9.76 0.13 -8.24
N THR A 74 10.81 0.69 -8.86
CA THR A 74 10.69 1.70 -9.91
C THR A 74 10.85 1.14 -11.33
N LYS A 75 11.06 -0.17 -11.48
CA LYS A 75 11.19 -0.76 -12.82
C LYS A 75 9.80 -1.05 -13.40
N ASP A 76 9.66 -0.91 -14.71
CA ASP A 76 8.40 -1.13 -15.41
C ASP A 76 8.02 -2.61 -15.52
N ASP A 77 8.99 -3.52 -15.42
CA ASP A 77 8.71 -4.95 -15.33
C ASP A 77 8.08 -5.31 -13.98
N VAL A 78 7.53 -6.53 -13.88
CA VAL A 78 7.11 -7.08 -12.60
C VAL A 78 8.06 -8.23 -12.26
N PRO A 79 8.62 -8.29 -11.04
CA PRO A 79 9.50 -9.38 -10.64
C PRO A 79 8.83 -10.74 -10.87
N GLN A 80 9.50 -11.63 -11.60
CA GLN A 80 9.05 -13.02 -11.81
C GLN A 80 9.43 -13.95 -10.64
N THR A 81 9.78 -13.36 -9.49
CA THR A 81 10.14 -14.03 -8.24
C THR A 81 8.90 -14.28 -7.36
N ASP A 82 9.10 -14.88 -6.18
CA ASP A 82 8.06 -14.86 -5.15
C ASP A 82 7.82 -13.41 -4.70
N LEU A 83 6.56 -13.01 -4.74
CA LEU A 83 6.10 -11.77 -4.13
C LEU A 83 5.58 -12.07 -2.72
N ILE A 84 5.68 -11.11 -1.83
CA ILE A 84 5.36 -11.25 -0.41
C ILE A 84 4.23 -10.29 -0.09
N ILE A 85 3.14 -10.83 0.44
CA ILE A 85 2.08 -10.07 1.10
C ILE A 85 2.30 -10.16 2.60
N THR A 86 2.05 -9.06 3.29
CA THR A 86 2.15 -8.95 4.75
C THR A 86 0.90 -8.28 5.30
N GLY A 87 0.43 -8.70 6.46
CA GLY A 87 -0.79 -8.15 7.05
C GLY A 87 -1.27 -8.89 8.29
N TRP A 88 -2.29 -8.32 8.94
CA TRP A 88 -3.01 -8.91 10.07
C TRP A 88 -4.40 -9.41 9.66
N GLY A 89 -4.55 -9.75 8.38
CA GLY A 89 -5.80 -10.13 7.75
C GLY A 89 -6.43 -11.42 8.21
N ALA A 90 -7.35 -11.89 7.38
CA ALA A 90 -8.14 -13.09 7.61
C ALA A 90 -7.27 -14.35 7.69
N THR A 91 -7.59 -15.23 8.63
CA THR A 91 -6.94 -16.55 8.78
C THR A 91 -7.84 -17.72 8.42
N ASP A 92 -9.12 -17.46 8.15
CA ASP A 92 -10.12 -18.42 7.73
C ASP A 92 -10.72 -18.04 6.37
N LYS A 93 -11.33 -19.02 5.69
CA LYS A 93 -11.90 -18.85 4.34
C LYS A 93 -13.01 -17.79 4.28
N LEU A 94 -13.76 -17.60 5.35
CA LEU A 94 -14.88 -16.65 5.39
C LEU A 94 -14.43 -15.23 5.72
N GLY A 95 -13.23 -15.07 6.28
CA GLY A 95 -12.68 -13.79 6.76
C GLY A 95 -13.20 -13.35 8.13
N LEU A 96 -13.72 -14.28 8.92
CA LEU A 96 -14.32 -14.02 10.23
C LEU A 96 -13.28 -14.03 11.37
N LYS A 97 -12.16 -14.73 11.19
CA LYS A 97 -11.03 -14.78 12.12
C LYS A 97 -9.88 -13.96 11.56
N LYS A 98 -9.28 -13.13 12.41
CA LYS A 98 -8.10 -12.33 12.07
C LYS A 98 -6.95 -12.69 12.98
N SER A 99 -5.72 -12.52 12.51
CA SER A 99 -4.53 -12.69 13.33
C SER A 99 -4.18 -11.40 14.04
N ASN A 100 -3.91 -11.48 15.35
CA ASN A 100 -3.28 -10.37 16.07
C ASN A 100 -1.78 -10.28 15.78
N LEU A 101 -1.16 -11.38 15.38
CA LEU A 101 0.25 -11.43 14.99
C LEU A 101 0.40 -11.15 13.49
N LEU A 102 1.42 -10.38 13.14
CA LEU A 102 1.72 -10.04 11.76
C LEU A 102 2.04 -11.32 10.98
N MET A 103 1.34 -11.51 9.87
CA MET A 103 1.54 -12.66 8.99
C MET A 103 2.22 -12.24 7.70
N LYS A 104 2.88 -13.23 7.07
CA LYS A 104 3.44 -13.09 5.72
C LYS A 104 3.12 -14.31 4.88
N ALA A 105 2.84 -14.10 3.60
CA ALA A 105 2.59 -15.16 2.64
C ALA A 105 3.28 -14.86 1.32
N LYS A 106 3.68 -15.93 0.62
CA LYS A 106 4.25 -15.86 -0.72
C LYS A 106 3.15 -16.05 -1.76
N VAL A 107 3.14 -15.19 -2.77
CA VAL A 107 2.25 -15.22 -3.93
C VAL A 107 3.07 -15.05 -5.21
N LYS A 108 2.47 -15.32 -6.36
CA LYS A 108 3.08 -15.21 -7.68
C LYS A 108 2.37 -14.14 -8.50
N PHE A 109 3.14 -13.42 -9.31
CA PHE A 109 2.59 -12.53 -10.34
C PHE A 109 1.73 -13.31 -11.34
N MET A 110 0.61 -12.72 -11.75
CA MET A 110 -0.24 -13.19 -12.83
C MET A 110 -0.25 -12.17 -13.98
N PRO A 111 0.12 -12.58 -15.20
CA PRO A 111 0.03 -11.72 -16.38
C PRO A 111 -1.38 -11.17 -16.63
N LEU A 112 -1.47 -9.94 -17.14
CA LEU A 112 -2.74 -9.21 -17.30
C LEU A 112 -3.76 -9.94 -18.18
N ASN A 113 -3.33 -10.63 -19.24
CA ASN A 113 -4.23 -11.40 -20.10
C ASN A 113 -4.96 -12.49 -19.30
N ARG A 114 -4.22 -13.24 -18.48
CA ARG A 114 -4.76 -14.30 -17.62
C ARG A 114 -5.59 -13.73 -16.47
N CYS A 115 -5.19 -12.59 -15.92
CA CYS A 115 -5.96 -11.94 -14.87
C CYS A 115 -7.33 -11.47 -15.39
N ASN A 116 -7.36 -10.76 -16.53
CA ASN A 116 -8.59 -10.31 -17.17
C ASN A 116 -9.49 -11.48 -17.58
N GLN A 117 -8.92 -12.57 -18.12
CA GLN A 117 -9.68 -13.80 -18.40
C GLN A 117 -10.32 -14.40 -17.14
N THR A 118 -9.63 -14.33 -15.99
CA THR A 118 -10.15 -14.86 -14.72
C THR A 118 -11.29 -13.99 -14.19
N TYR A 119 -11.13 -12.66 -14.23
CA TYR A 119 -12.18 -11.71 -13.84
C TYR A 119 -13.41 -11.82 -14.74
N ALA A 120 -13.23 -11.92 -16.06
CA ALA A 120 -14.31 -12.11 -17.02
C ALA A 120 -15.15 -13.36 -16.72
N ARG A 121 -14.52 -14.47 -16.32
CA ARG A 121 -15.22 -15.72 -15.95
C ARG A 121 -15.97 -15.63 -14.62
N SER A 122 -15.48 -14.82 -13.68
CA SER A 122 -16.10 -14.66 -12.35
C SER A 122 -17.35 -13.78 -12.35
N GLY A 123 -17.68 -13.12 -13.47
CA GLY A 123 -18.76 -12.13 -13.55
C GLY A 123 -18.41 -10.78 -12.91
N ARG A 124 -17.23 -10.63 -12.30
CA ARG A 124 -16.71 -9.35 -11.81
C ARG A 124 -16.16 -8.55 -12.98
N THR A 125 -16.88 -7.51 -13.39
CA THR A 125 -16.48 -6.67 -14.51
C THR A 125 -16.02 -5.30 -14.02
N LEU A 126 -14.72 -5.05 -14.15
CA LEU A 126 -14.18 -3.69 -14.16
C LEU A 126 -14.48 -3.10 -15.55
N ARG A 127 -14.93 -1.85 -15.60
CA ARG A 127 -15.40 -1.20 -16.85
C ARG A 127 -14.40 -1.32 -18.02
N ASN A 128 -13.11 -1.20 -17.72
CA ASN A 128 -12.01 -1.31 -18.69
C ASN A 128 -11.10 -2.52 -18.40
N GLY A 129 -11.57 -3.49 -17.62
CA GLY A 129 -10.74 -4.58 -17.11
C GLY A 129 -9.65 -4.09 -16.14
N VAL A 130 -8.74 -5.01 -15.79
CA VAL A 130 -7.48 -4.73 -15.12
C VAL A 130 -6.50 -4.17 -16.14
N ASN A 131 -6.08 -2.91 -15.95
CA ASN A 131 -5.22 -2.19 -16.89
C ASN A 131 -3.73 -2.29 -16.51
N THR A 132 -2.86 -1.56 -17.22
CA THR A 132 -1.39 -1.57 -17.03
C THR A 132 -0.91 -0.87 -15.76
N ASP A 133 -1.77 -0.07 -15.12
CA ASP A 133 -1.49 0.61 -13.84
C ASP A 133 -1.82 -0.29 -12.63
N MET A 134 -2.24 -1.51 -12.92
CA MET A 134 -2.54 -2.56 -11.96
C MET A 134 -1.69 -3.79 -12.21
N LEU A 135 -1.63 -4.65 -11.22
CA LEU A 135 -1.04 -5.97 -11.32
C LEU A 135 -1.89 -6.99 -10.57
N CYS A 136 -1.76 -8.25 -10.96
CA CYS A 136 -2.46 -9.33 -10.30
C CYS A 136 -1.46 -10.27 -9.63
N ALA A 137 -1.81 -10.76 -8.44
CA ALA A 137 -1.06 -11.81 -7.77
C ALA A 137 -1.99 -12.89 -7.23
N TYR A 138 -1.48 -14.12 -7.19
CA TYR A 138 -2.23 -15.30 -6.75
C TYR A 138 -1.31 -16.32 -6.10
N ASP A 139 -1.85 -17.18 -5.24
CA ASP A 139 -1.18 -18.41 -4.83
C ASP A 139 -1.52 -19.54 -5.81
N PRO A 140 -0.54 -20.19 -6.45
CA PRO A 140 -0.78 -21.36 -7.29
C PRO A 140 -1.52 -22.51 -6.60
N LYS A 141 -1.38 -22.63 -5.27
CA LYS A 141 -2.14 -23.62 -4.47
C LYS A 141 -3.54 -23.14 -4.11
N GLY A 142 -3.82 -21.86 -4.26
CA GLY A 142 -5.08 -21.22 -3.90
C GLY A 142 -5.40 -21.29 -2.41
N ILE A 143 -4.39 -21.25 -1.56
CA ILE A 143 -4.54 -21.29 -0.10
C ILE A 143 -4.31 -19.91 0.50
N LYS A 144 -3.47 -19.09 -0.13
CA LYS A 144 -3.01 -17.79 0.37
C LYS A 144 -3.39 -16.69 -0.61
N ASP A 145 -3.97 -15.61 -0.13
CA ASP A 145 -4.32 -14.46 -0.94
C ASP A 145 -4.45 -13.20 -0.09
N THR A 146 -4.66 -12.08 -0.77
CA THR A 146 -5.23 -10.90 -0.14
C THR A 146 -6.72 -10.87 -0.47
N CYS A 147 -7.54 -11.28 0.49
CA CYS A 147 -8.98 -11.41 0.32
C CYS A 147 -9.74 -10.30 1.04
N ARG A 148 -11.03 -10.14 0.69
CA ARG A 148 -11.95 -9.23 1.38
C ARG A 148 -11.45 -7.78 1.48
N SER A 149 -10.51 -7.36 0.65
CA SER A 149 -10.11 -5.96 0.61
C SER A 149 -11.29 -5.14 0.12
N CYS A 150 -11.62 -4.11 0.89
CA CYS A 150 -12.71 -3.21 0.55
C CYS A 150 -12.28 -2.38 -0.65
N HIS A 151 -13.14 -2.25 -1.66
CA HIS A 151 -13.07 -1.06 -2.51
C HIS A 151 -13.13 0.17 -1.59
N SER A 152 -12.32 1.17 -1.86
CA SER A 152 -12.29 2.41 -1.07
C SER A 152 -13.55 3.25 -1.28
N ASP A 153 -14.69 2.77 -0.78
CA ASP A 153 -15.97 3.51 -0.72
C ASP A 153 -15.91 4.70 0.27
N LEU A 154 -14.82 4.80 1.04
CA LEU A 154 -14.54 5.90 1.97
C LEU A 154 -14.35 7.25 1.29
N PHE A 155 -13.99 7.30 0.01
CA PHE A 155 -13.87 8.56 -0.73
C PHE A 155 -15.21 9.08 -1.25
N SER A 156 -16.29 8.27 -1.19
CA SER A 156 -17.63 8.62 -1.67
C SER A 156 -18.55 9.16 -0.57
N SER A 157 -18.31 8.82 0.70
CA SER A 157 -19.15 9.28 1.82
C SER A 157 -18.61 10.59 2.44
N ARG A 158 -19.12 11.72 1.94
CA ARG A 158 -19.08 13.06 2.57
C ARG A 158 -17.73 13.54 3.12
N PHE A 159 -16.73 13.71 2.25
CA PHE A 159 -15.60 14.58 2.53
C PHE A 159 -15.67 15.82 1.65
N SER A 160 -16.23 16.91 2.18
CA SER A 160 -16.01 18.25 1.64
C SER A 160 -14.58 18.66 1.98
N TYR A 161 -13.68 18.66 1.00
CA TYR A 161 -12.38 19.31 1.12
C TYR A 161 -12.59 20.83 0.98
N GLU A 162 -12.48 21.57 2.07
CA GLU A 162 -12.35 23.02 1.99
C GLU A 162 -10.96 23.37 1.44
N ARG A 163 -10.94 24.06 0.30
CA ARG A 163 -9.71 24.67 -0.25
C ARG A 163 -9.25 25.78 0.69
N GLY A 164 -8.26 25.48 1.54
CA GLY A 164 -7.52 26.51 2.29
C GLY A 164 -6.53 27.26 1.39
N PRO A 165 -6.25 28.55 1.67
CA PRO A 165 -5.55 29.45 0.75
C PRO A 165 -4.05 29.18 0.69
N SER A 166 -3.50 29.38 -0.50
CA SER A 166 -2.08 29.34 -0.81
C SER A 166 -1.34 30.56 -0.26
N ARG A 167 -0.40 30.32 0.66
CA ARG A 167 0.92 31.00 0.75
C ARG A 167 1.67 30.55 2.00
N HIS A 168 2.76 29.80 1.82
CA HIS A 168 3.94 29.89 2.68
C HIS A 168 5.17 29.52 1.85
N THR A 169 6.09 30.47 1.76
CA THR A 169 7.43 30.35 1.18
C THR A 169 8.30 29.50 2.11
N VAL A 170 8.96 28.46 1.57
CA VAL A 170 10.00 27.69 2.27
C VAL A 170 11.36 28.09 1.66
N PRO A 171 12.41 28.32 2.47
CA PRO A 171 13.72 28.71 1.96
C PRO A 171 14.47 27.53 1.34
N ASP A 172 15.25 27.83 0.31
CA ASP A 172 16.07 26.89 -0.46
C ASP A 172 17.12 26.17 0.40
N GLY A 173 17.05 24.83 0.39
CA GLY A 173 18.07 23.90 0.89
C GLY A 173 18.59 23.00 -0.23
N PRO A 174 19.79 22.40 -0.09
CA PRO A 174 20.64 22.06 -1.22
C PRO A 174 20.09 20.91 -2.06
N GLN A 175 20.07 21.12 -3.38
CA GLN A 175 19.81 20.09 -4.38
C GLN A 175 20.93 19.03 -4.38
N LEU A 176 20.55 17.76 -4.35
CA LEU A 176 21.46 16.65 -4.65
C LEU A 176 20.88 15.81 -5.79
N VAL A 177 21.66 15.75 -6.86
CA VAL A 177 21.42 15.05 -8.12
C VAL A 177 21.60 13.55 -7.95
N LEU A 178 20.75 12.81 -8.68
CA LEU A 178 20.67 11.36 -8.78
C LEU A 178 22.00 10.71 -9.17
N SER A 179 22.42 9.68 -8.43
CA SER A 179 23.36 8.68 -8.92
C SER A 179 22.64 7.34 -9.10
N GLU A 180 22.77 6.77 -10.29
CA GLU A 180 22.37 5.41 -10.65
C GLU A 180 22.93 4.42 -9.61
N GLY A 181 22.07 3.54 -9.08
CA GLY A 181 22.41 2.58 -8.01
C GLY A 181 21.73 2.88 -6.66
N ARG A 182 20.39 3.08 -6.66
CA ARG A 182 19.66 3.74 -5.58
C ARG A 182 19.54 2.93 -4.27
N ASN A 183 20.21 3.46 -3.25
CA ASN A 183 19.92 3.33 -1.81
C ASN A 183 18.41 3.41 -1.48
N PRO A 184 17.97 2.90 -0.31
CA PRO A 184 16.59 3.05 0.14
C PRO A 184 16.17 4.51 0.10
N LEU A 185 15.05 4.76 -0.60
CA LEU A 185 14.42 6.07 -0.73
C LEU A 185 14.06 6.58 0.67
N LEU A 186 14.97 7.32 1.28
CA LEU A 186 14.67 8.22 2.37
C LEU A 186 13.97 9.41 1.73
N VAL A 187 12.65 9.27 1.60
CA VAL A 187 11.69 10.37 1.43
C VAL A 187 12.12 11.49 2.40
N PRO A 188 12.51 12.70 1.93
CA PRO A 188 12.88 13.79 2.83
C PRO A 188 11.69 14.12 3.72
N ASP A 189 11.92 14.25 5.01
CA ASP A 189 11.01 14.78 6.02
C ASP A 189 9.52 14.36 5.93
N ALA A 190 9.18 13.38 6.77
CA ALA A 190 7.80 13.06 7.23
C ALA A 190 6.83 12.43 6.22
N TRP A 191 7.29 12.01 5.04
CA TRP A 191 6.45 11.24 4.12
C TRP A 191 6.55 9.74 4.36
N VAL A 192 5.40 9.07 4.44
CA VAL A 192 5.30 7.61 4.36
C VAL A 192 4.72 7.27 2.99
N SER A 193 5.56 6.82 2.07
CA SER A 193 5.15 6.40 0.73
C SER A 193 4.69 4.94 0.75
N THR A 194 3.43 4.72 1.14
CA THR A 194 2.51 3.73 0.56
C THR A 194 1.27 3.66 1.45
N LEU A 195 0.13 4.16 0.96
CA LEU A 195 -1.17 3.88 1.57
C LEU A 195 -2.26 3.67 0.52
N ASN A 196 -3.06 2.61 0.68
CA ASN A 196 -4.52 2.73 0.60
C ASN A 196 -5.20 2.28 1.90
N ILE A 197 -6.21 3.04 2.28
CA ILE A 197 -6.69 3.09 3.65
C ILE A 197 -7.33 1.73 4.06
N ALA A 198 -6.72 1.06 5.05
CA ALA A 198 -7.16 -0.27 5.47
C ALA A 198 -8.44 -0.22 6.32
N LEU A 199 -9.56 -0.71 5.78
CA LEU A 199 -10.76 -1.02 6.59
C LEU A 199 -10.67 -2.41 7.23
N GLN A 200 -9.93 -3.33 6.61
CA GLN A 200 -9.59 -4.66 7.12
C GLN A 200 -8.11 -4.93 6.80
N GLY A 201 -7.40 -5.64 7.70
CA GLY A 201 -5.95 -5.62 7.93
C GLY A 201 -4.97 -5.88 6.77
N ASP A 202 -5.44 -6.00 5.53
CA ASP A 202 -4.62 -6.16 4.32
C ASP A 202 -4.87 -5.08 3.23
N SER A 203 -5.97 -4.30 3.34
CA SER A 203 -6.32 -3.26 2.36
C SER A 203 -5.28 -2.13 2.36
N GLY A 204 -4.73 -1.82 1.19
CA GLY A 204 -3.54 -0.99 0.97
C GLY A 204 -2.28 -1.36 1.73
N GLY A 205 -2.18 -2.62 2.17
CA GLY A 205 -0.90 -3.23 2.53
C GLY A 205 0.03 -3.37 1.31
N PRO A 206 1.33 -3.55 1.53
CA PRO A 206 2.30 -3.64 0.46
C PRO A 206 2.37 -5.07 -0.11
N LEU A 207 2.43 -5.15 -1.44
CA LEU A 207 2.97 -6.31 -2.15
C LEU A 207 4.44 -6.06 -2.42
N GLN A 208 5.29 -6.93 -1.89
CA GLN A 208 6.73 -6.69 -1.82
C GLN A 208 7.51 -7.75 -2.59
N THR A 209 8.69 -7.38 -3.08
CA THR A 209 9.73 -8.33 -3.49
C THR A 209 10.99 -8.08 -2.67
N MET A 210 11.80 -9.12 -2.52
CA MET A 210 13.19 -8.97 -2.08
C MET A 210 14.04 -8.67 -3.31
N VAL A 211 14.81 -7.58 -3.25
CA VAL A 211 15.82 -7.26 -4.27
C VAL A 211 17.18 -7.39 -3.61
N ASP A 212 18.07 -8.14 -4.25
CA ASP A 212 19.47 -8.21 -3.85
C ASP A 212 20.19 -6.95 -4.34
N SER A 213 20.67 -6.15 -3.39
CA SER A 213 21.46 -4.94 -3.66
C SER A 213 22.94 -5.14 -3.34
N GLY A 214 23.47 -6.36 -3.53
CA GLY A 214 24.88 -6.72 -3.44
C GLY A 214 25.45 -6.88 -2.03
N SER A 215 24.90 -6.16 -1.04
CA SER A 215 25.35 -6.24 0.37
C SER A 215 24.24 -6.36 1.40
N LYS A 216 22.97 -6.15 1.00
CA LYS A 216 21.79 -6.26 1.86
C LYS A 216 20.58 -6.68 1.03
N GLU A 217 19.75 -7.54 1.61
CA GLU A 217 18.41 -7.80 1.10
C GLU A 217 17.50 -6.62 1.45
N VAL A 218 16.89 -6.01 0.43
CA VAL A 218 15.99 -4.87 0.64
C VAL A 218 14.61 -5.19 0.11
N TYR A 219 13.60 -4.97 0.95
CA TYR A 219 12.21 -5.07 0.54
C TYR A 219 11.84 -3.87 -0.32
N SER A 220 11.39 -4.15 -1.54
CA SER A 220 10.84 -3.14 -2.45
C SER A 220 9.33 -3.36 -2.62
N VAL A 221 8.55 -2.29 -2.53
CA VAL A 221 7.10 -2.30 -2.73
C VAL A 221 6.82 -2.26 -4.24
N VAL A 222 6.25 -3.36 -4.73
CA VAL A 222 5.88 -3.56 -6.13
C VAL A 222 4.44 -3.12 -6.39
N GLY A 223 3.56 -3.34 -5.41
CA GLY A 223 2.16 -2.97 -5.50
C GLY A 223 1.53 -2.61 -4.17
N VAL A 224 0.37 -1.97 -4.23
CA VAL A 224 -0.47 -1.65 -3.07
C VAL A 224 -1.80 -2.40 -3.21
N THR A 225 -2.22 -3.14 -2.19
CA THR A 225 -3.47 -3.90 -2.22
C THR A 225 -4.64 -2.97 -2.56
N SER A 226 -5.37 -3.28 -3.64
CA SER A 226 -6.54 -2.51 -4.07
C SER A 226 -7.81 -3.36 -3.99
N LEU A 227 -7.92 -4.42 -4.79
CA LEU A 227 -9.12 -5.24 -4.90
C LEU A 227 -8.81 -6.71 -4.68
N GLY A 228 -9.61 -7.38 -3.85
CA GLY A 228 -9.41 -8.77 -3.47
C GLY A 228 -10.62 -9.64 -3.82
N PRO A 229 -10.46 -10.98 -3.82
CA PRO A 229 -11.56 -11.92 -3.92
C PRO A 229 -12.56 -11.77 -2.76
N ALA A 230 -13.82 -12.10 -3.02
CA ALA A 230 -14.88 -12.04 -2.01
C ALA A 230 -14.76 -13.12 -0.93
N LEU A 231 -14.03 -14.20 -1.19
CA LEU A 231 -13.72 -15.26 -0.22
C LEU A 231 -12.21 -15.39 -0.11
N CYS A 232 -11.72 -15.85 1.04
CA CYS A 232 -10.30 -16.07 1.24
C CYS A 232 -9.88 -17.45 0.73
N GLY A 233 -8.76 -17.48 0.01
CA GLY A 233 -8.32 -18.62 -0.77
C GLY A 233 -9.10 -18.81 -2.08
N GLY A 234 -8.59 -19.70 -2.92
CA GLY A 234 -9.11 -19.97 -4.26
C GLY A 234 -8.13 -19.58 -5.36
N ARG A 235 -8.61 -19.66 -6.61
CA ARG A 235 -7.78 -19.38 -7.81
C ARG A 235 -8.00 -17.98 -8.38
N GLU A 236 -8.90 -17.20 -7.78
CA GLU A 236 -9.12 -15.81 -8.18
C GLU A 236 -7.95 -14.95 -7.70
N PRO A 237 -7.29 -14.18 -8.58
CA PRO A 237 -6.19 -13.32 -8.18
C PRO A 237 -6.69 -12.06 -7.46
N ALA A 238 -5.89 -11.58 -6.51
CA ALA A 238 -6.01 -10.23 -5.98
C ALA A 238 -5.36 -9.23 -6.95
N VAL A 239 -5.92 -8.03 -7.02
CA VAL A 239 -5.48 -6.90 -7.83
C VAL A 239 -4.85 -5.84 -6.93
N TYR A 240 -3.71 -5.34 -7.36
CA TYR A 240 -2.92 -4.32 -6.67
C TYR A 240 -2.67 -3.16 -7.62
N THR A 241 -2.57 -1.96 -7.09
CA THR A 241 -2.06 -0.80 -7.83
C THR A 241 -0.56 -0.97 -8.06
N LYS A 242 -0.09 -0.85 -9.31
CA LYS A 242 1.32 -1.02 -9.68
C LYS A 242 2.11 0.23 -9.31
N VAL A 243 3.01 0.13 -8.33
CA VAL A 243 3.75 1.29 -7.79
C VAL A 243 4.54 2.03 -8.88
N ALA A 244 5.22 1.30 -9.78
CA ALA A 244 6.03 1.88 -10.84
C ALA A 244 5.25 2.89 -11.72
N SER A 245 3.96 2.61 -12.02
CA SER A 245 3.11 3.50 -12.83
C SER A 245 2.84 4.86 -12.17
N PHE A 246 3.02 4.97 -10.85
CA PHE A 246 2.74 6.17 -10.08
C PHE A 246 4.01 6.86 -9.56
N VAL A 247 5.21 6.33 -9.85
CA VAL A 247 6.48 6.94 -9.42
C VAL A 247 6.58 8.41 -9.83
N PRO A 248 6.27 8.82 -11.08
CA PRO A 248 6.33 10.23 -11.46
C PRO A 248 5.40 11.13 -10.62
N TRP A 249 4.19 10.65 -10.31
CA TRP A 249 3.25 11.38 -9.44
C TRP A 249 3.76 11.45 -7.99
N ILE A 250 4.29 10.36 -7.45
CA ILE A 250 4.87 10.33 -6.10
C ILE A 250 6.03 11.32 -6.01
N GLU A 251 6.95 11.28 -6.97
CA GLU A 251 8.11 12.17 -7.01
C GLU A 251 7.69 13.65 -7.11
N SER A 252 6.65 13.95 -7.90
CA SER A 252 6.13 15.32 -8.03
C SER A 252 5.57 15.94 -6.74
N ILE A 253 5.30 15.12 -5.72
CA ILE A 253 4.76 15.57 -4.42
C ILE A 253 5.85 15.55 -3.34
N VAL A 254 6.69 14.51 -3.35
CA VAL A 254 7.71 14.31 -2.32
C VAL A 254 8.87 15.29 -2.48
N TRP A 255 9.18 15.68 -3.72
CA TRP A 255 10.33 16.53 -4.05
C TRP A 255 9.93 17.94 -4.49
N SER A 256 8.67 18.33 -4.26
CA SER A 256 8.13 19.68 -4.46
C SER A 256 8.13 20.49 -3.17
#